data_AF-A0A534KBZ2-F1
#
_entry.id   AF-A0A534KBZ2-F1
#
_cell.length_a   1.000
_cell.length_b   1.000
_cell.length_c   1.000
_cell.angle_alpha   90.00
_cell.angle_beta   90.00
_cell.angle_gamma   90.00
#
_symmetry.space_group_name_H-M   'P 1'
#
loop_
_entity.id
_entity.type
_entity.pdbx_description
1 polymer ?
#
loop_
_entity_poly.entity_id
_entity_poly.type
_entity_poly.pdbx_seq_one_letter_code
_entity_poly.pdbx_strand_id
1 'polypeptide(L)'
;MRILFLHVDYLEYEVKEKAVKGLPDLPKEARQGRAEEALVCFISAEKRDEANPIGAAKAAAANIEDVASQVRTRRVVLYPYS
;
A
#
# COMPACT_ATOMS: atom_id res chain seq x y z
N MET A 1 -11.56 -5.81 -2.67
CA MET A 1 -10.32 -5.29 -2.11
C MET A 1 -10.54 -5.10 -0.63
N ARG A 2 -9.55 -5.45 0.20
CA ARG A 2 -9.53 -5.15 1.64
C ARG A 2 -8.35 -4.24 1.94
N ILE A 3 -8.54 -3.32 2.88
CA ILE A 3 -7.51 -2.37 3.30
C ILE A 3 -7.48 -2.33 4.83
N LEU A 4 -6.29 -2.47 5.40
CA LEU A 4 -6.01 -2.16 6.80
C LEU A 4 -5.20 -0.86 6.87
N PHE A 5 -5.67 0.07 7.69
CA PHE A 5 -5.07 1.39 7.88
C PHE A 5 -4.31 1.46 9.20
N LEU A 6 -3.04 1.82 9.16
CA LEU A 6 -2.23 2.11 10.35
C LEU A 6 -1.65 3.53 10.23
N HIS A 7 -2.00 4.42 11.15
CA HIS A 7 -1.30 5.71 11.31
C HIS A 7 -0.12 5.50 12.25
N VAL A 8 1.09 5.66 11.75
CA VAL A 8 2.33 5.26 12.44
C VAL A 8 3.37 6.37 12.44
N ASP A 9 4.20 6.39 13.48
CA ASP A 9 5.38 7.26 13.55
C ASP A 9 6.34 6.94 12.40
N TYR A 10 6.51 5.66 12.06
CA TYR A 10 7.24 5.27 10.85
C TYR A 10 6.86 3.87 10.35
N LEU A 11 7.10 3.67 9.05
CA LEU A 11 7.20 2.36 8.42
C LEU A 11 8.58 2.23 7.79
N GLU A 12 9.25 1.12 8.02
CA GLU A 12 10.51 0.75 7.37
C GLU A 12 10.36 -0.62 6.72
N TYR A 13 10.98 -0.81 5.56
CA TYR A 13 10.96 -2.10 4.87
C TYR A 13 12.33 -2.45 4.30
N GLU A 14 12.56 -3.75 4.18
CA GLU A 14 13.67 -4.35 3.46
C GLU A 14 13.16 -5.51 2.60
N VAL A 15 13.36 -5.42 1.30
CA VAL A 15 13.01 -6.46 0.34
C VAL A 15 13.96 -7.65 0.53
N LYS A 16 13.37 -8.81 0.83
CA LYS A 16 14.08 -10.09 0.94
C LYS A 16 14.05 -10.82 -0.40
N GLU A 17 13.44 -11.99 -0.43
CA GLU A 17 13.34 -12.85 -1.61
C GLU A 17 12.05 -12.58 -2.39
N LYS A 18 12.04 -12.99 -3.67
CA LYS A 18 10.85 -12.88 -4.52
C LYS A 18 9.81 -13.90 -4.06
N ALA A 19 8.67 -13.41 -3.58
CA ALA A 19 7.52 -14.26 -3.26
C ALA A 19 6.87 -14.89 -4.51
N VAL A 20 6.97 -14.23 -5.66
CA VAL A 20 6.37 -14.68 -6.93
C VAL A 20 7.43 -14.74 -8.02
N LYS A 21 7.45 -15.86 -8.76
CA LYS A 21 8.34 -16.05 -9.91
C LYS A 21 7.93 -15.11 -11.05
N GLY A 22 8.91 -14.57 -11.76
CA GLY A 22 8.68 -13.72 -12.94
C GLY A 22 8.47 -12.23 -12.64
N LEU A 23 8.54 -11.80 -11.37
CA LEU A 23 8.62 -10.37 -11.06
C LEU A 23 9.97 -9.80 -11.56
N PRO A 24 9.98 -8.58 -12.12
CA PRO A 24 11.21 -7.90 -12.49
C PRO A 24 12.09 -7.68 -11.25
N ASP A 25 13.40 -7.55 -11.47
CA ASP A 25 14.30 -7.12 -10.41
C ASP A 25 14.03 -5.66 -10.04
N LEU A 26 14.01 -5.40 -8.74
CA LEU A 26 13.93 -4.04 -8.22
C LEU A 26 15.32 -3.37 -8.29
N PRO A 27 15.37 -2.07 -8.62
CA PRO A 27 16.58 -1.26 -8.43
C PRO A 27 17.12 -1.40 -7.01
N LYS A 28 18.44 -1.30 -6.83
CA LYS A 28 19.06 -1.47 -5.49
C LYS A 28 18.53 -0.44 -4.50
N GLU A 29 18.25 0.76 -4.98
CA GLU A 29 17.73 1.90 -4.23
C GLU A 29 16.30 1.67 -3.74
N ALA A 30 15.56 0.76 -4.38
CA ALA A 30 14.19 0.40 -4.02
C ALA A 30 14.11 -0.86 -3.13
N ARG A 31 15.26 -1.43 -2.73
CA ARG A 31 15.28 -2.61 -1.85
C ARG A 31 15.04 -2.28 -0.38
N GLN A 32 15.20 -1.03 0.02
CA GLN A 32 14.97 -0.57 1.37
C GLN A 32 14.29 0.80 1.32
N GLY A 33 13.49 1.12 2.32
CA GLY A 33 12.89 2.43 2.42
C GLY A 33 12.24 2.67 3.77
N ARG A 34 12.07 3.96 4.08
CA ARG A 34 11.48 4.43 5.33
C ARG A 34 10.55 5.60 5.06
N ALA A 35 9.42 5.63 5.75
CA ALA A 35 8.45 6.71 5.71
C ALA A 35 8.05 7.07 7.15
N GLU A 36 8.37 8.29 7.57
CA GLU A 36 7.94 8.84 8.87
C GLU A 36 6.47 9.34 8.79
N GLU A 37 5.76 9.46 9.91
CA GLU A 37 4.45 10.12 10.04
C GLU A 37 3.47 9.79 8.92
N ALA A 38 3.19 8.50 8.74
CA ALA A 38 2.50 8.00 7.56
C ALA A 38 1.23 7.21 7.89
N LEU A 39 0.25 7.30 7.00
CA LEU A 39 -0.84 6.33 6.92
C LEU A 39 -0.41 5.17 6.02
N VAL A 40 -0.11 4.04 6.63
CA VAL A 40 0.19 2.80 5.91
C VAL A 40 -1.12 2.11 5.57
N CYS A 41 -1.31 1.85 4.29
CA CYS A 41 -2.46 1.16 3.72
C CYS A 41 -2.00 -0.24 3.28
N PHE A 42 -2.23 -1.25 4.13
CA PHE A 42 -2.02 -2.64 3.75
C PHE A 42 -3.18 -3.10 2.86
N ILE A 43 -2.90 -3.38 1.60
CA ILE A 43 -3.92 -3.61 0.57
C ILE A 43 -3.87 -5.04 0.07
N SER A 44 -5.01 -5.73 0.14
CA SER A 44 -5.24 -7.05 -0.45
C SER A 44 -6.25 -6.93 -1.59
N ALA A 45 -5.81 -7.17 -2.82
CA ALA A 45 -6.70 -7.33 -3.97
C ALA A 45 -7.41 -8.69 -3.90
N GLU A 46 -8.71 -8.71 -4.18
CA GLU A 46 -9.56 -9.91 -4.13
C GLU A 46 -10.06 -10.26 -5.54
N LYS A 47 -10.41 -11.54 -5.75
CA LYS A 47 -10.92 -12.03 -7.06
C LYS A 47 -12.11 -11.22 -7.61
N ARG A 48 -12.98 -10.70 -6.74
CA ARG A 48 -14.12 -9.86 -7.14
C ARG A 48 -13.71 -8.52 -7.78
N ASP A 49 -12.51 -8.03 -7.48
CA ASP A 49 -12.01 -6.75 -8.00
C ASP A 49 -11.65 -6.85 -9.49
N GLU A 50 -11.36 -8.05 -9.99
CA GLU A 50 -11.06 -8.32 -11.39
C GLU A 50 -12.22 -7.91 -12.32
N ALA A 51 -13.46 -7.93 -11.83
CA ALA A 51 -14.63 -7.54 -12.61
C ALA A 51 -14.63 -6.03 -12.97
N ASN A 52 -14.03 -5.18 -12.13
CA ASN A 52 -13.85 -3.76 -12.42
C ASN A 52 -12.64 -3.18 -11.65
N PRO A 53 -11.41 -3.41 -12.14
CA PRO A 53 -10.19 -3.02 -11.42
C PRO A 53 -10.06 -1.50 -11.23
N ILE A 54 -10.46 -0.73 -12.25
CA ILE A 54 -10.41 0.74 -12.21
C ILE A 54 -11.41 1.26 -11.16
N GLY A 55 -12.62 0.68 -11.11
CA GLY A 55 -13.62 1.04 -10.10
C GLY A 55 -13.15 0.71 -8.68
N ALA A 56 -12.57 -0.48 -8.48
CA ALA A 56 -12.02 -0.89 -7.20
C ALA A 56 -10.88 0.05 -6.74
N ALA A 57 -9.96 0.39 -7.65
CA ALA A 57 -8.87 1.33 -7.36
C ALA A 57 -9.37 2.74 -7.01
N LYS A 58 -10.39 3.25 -7.73
CA LYS A 58 -11.01 4.55 -7.41
C LYS A 58 -11.67 4.57 -6.05
N ALA A 59 -12.43 3.53 -5.71
CA ALA A 59 -13.06 3.41 -4.41
C ALA A 59 -12.02 3.30 -3.28
N ALA A 60 -10.93 2.56 -3.49
CA ALA A 60 -9.82 2.48 -2.55
C ALA A 60 -9.15 3.84 -2.35
N ALA A 61 -8.84 4.56 -3.43
CA ALA A 61 -8.22 5.89 -3.36
C ALA A 61 -9.08 6.89 -2.59
N ALA A 62 -10.39 6.93 -2.84
CA ALA A 62 -11.32 7.81 -2.12
C ALA A 62 -11.38 7.49 -0.61
N ASN A 63 -11.38 6.19 -0.25
CA ASN A 63 -11.37 5.77 1.15
C ASN A 63 -10.04 6.12 1.84
N ILE A 64 -8.91 5.91 1.16
CA ILE A 64 -7.58 6.30 1.65
C ILE A 64 -7.52 7.81 1.90
N GLU A 65 -8.04 8.62 0.98
CA GLU A 65 -8.07 10.08 1.11
C GLU A 65 -8.92 10.53 2.31
N ASP A 66 -10.10 9.93 2.50
CA ASP A 66 -10.97 10.21 3.65
C ASP A 66 -10.26 9.91 4.97
N VAL A 67 -9.70 8.70 5.14
CA VAL A 67 -8.98 8.33 6.37
C VAL A 67 -7.75 9.20 6.58
N ALA A 68 -6.97 9.50 5.54
CA ALA A 68 -5.81 10.37 5.62
C ALA A 68 -6.19 11.79 6.10
N SER A 69 -7.35 12.30 5.66
CA SER A 69 -7.87 13.61 6.07
C SER A 69 -8.26 13.64 7.56
N GLN A 70 -8.85 12.55 8.07
CA GLN A 70 -9.29 12.44 9.46
C GLN A 70 -8.11 12.43 10.43
N VAL A 71 -7.03 11.72 10.08
CA VAL A 71 -5.80 11.66 10.88
C VAL A 71 -4.79 12.76 10.53
N ARG A 72 -5.14 13.62 9.56
CA ARG A 72 -4.35 14.78 9.11
C ARG A 72 -2.93 14.43 8.66
N THR A 73 -2.73 13.24 8.10
CA THR A 73 -1.44 12.87 7.52
C THR A 73 -1.31 13.43 6.10
N ARG A 74 -0.07 13.72 5.68
CA ARG A 74 0.27 14.08 4.30
C ARG A 74 0.97 12.95 3.56
N ARG A 75 1.36 11.88 4.27
CA ARG A 75 2.14 10.79 3.71
C ARG A 75 1.32 9.51 3.77
N VAL A 76 1.11 8.93 2.60
CA VAL A 76 0.41 7.65 2.44
C VAL A 76 1.40 6.64 1.89
N VAL A 77 1.47 5.46 2.51
CA VAL A 77 2.23 4.33 2.00
C VAL A 77 1.25 3.26 1.53
N LEU A 78 1.35 2.87 0.26
CA LEU A 78 0.59 1.74 -0.27
C LEU A 78 1.45 0.48 -0.13
N TYR A 79 1.01 -0.47 0.69
CA TYR A 79 1.76 -1.69 0.99
C TYR A 79 0.98 -2.92 0.52
N PRO A 80 1.43 -3.64 -0.52
CA PRO A 80 0.80 -4.90 -0.93
C PRO A 80 0.84 -5.92 0.21
N TYR A 81 -0.32 -6.49 0.56
CA TYR A 81 -0.46 -7.45 1.65
C TYR A 81 -1.39 -8.57 1.23
N SER A 82 -0.88 -9.79 1.16
CA SER A 82 -1.57 -10.98 0.60
C SER A 82 -1.60 -12.13 1.59
#